data_AF-A0A966EPM1-F1
#
_entry.id   AF-A0A966EPM1-F1
#
_cell.length_a   1.000
_cell.length_b   1.000
_cell.length_c   1.000
_cell.angle_alpha   90.00
_cell.angle_beta   90.00
_cell.angle_gamma   90.00
#
_symmetry.space_group_name_H-M   'P 1'
#
loop_
_entity.id
_entity.type
_entity.pdbx_description
1 polymer ?
#
loop_
_entity_poly.entity_id
_entity_poly.type
_entity_poly.pdbx_seq_one_letter_code
_entity_poly.pdbx_strand_id
1 'polypeptide(L)' 'TQYIDYVADRRLEGVGLKPLCPDVENPFPWLAEMMDIKKEQNFFEGRVTEYQKASSLETVDDDEL' A
#
# COMPACT_ATOMS: atom_id res chain seq x y z
N THR A 1 -20.63 -11.82 10.33
CA THR A 1 -21.02 -10.94 9.22
C THR A 1 -20.79 -9.46 9.53
N GLN A 2 -20.71 -9.05 10.81
CA GLN A 2 -20.51 -7.66 11.25
C GLN A 2 -19.50 -6.81 10.44
N TYR A 3 -18.34 -7.36 10.04
CA TYR A 3 -17.39 -6.64 9.19
C TYR A 3 -17.94 -6.34 7.77
N ILE A 4 -18.66 -7.28 7.18
CA ILE A 4 -19.31 -7.12 5.87
C ILE A 4 -20.39 -6.05 5.98
N ASP A 5 -21.19 -6.10 7.04
CA ASP A 5 -22.25 -5.14 7.32
C ASP A 5 -21.66 -3.73 7.51
N TYR A 6 -20.56 -3.61 8.26
CA TYR A 6 -19.81 -2.36 8.44
C TYR A 6 -19.31 -1.76 7.11
N VAL A 7 -18.72 -2.60 6.24
CA VAL A 7 -18.22 -2.16 4.93
C VAL A 7 -19.37 -1.79 3.98
N ALA A 8 -20.48 -2.51 4.04
CA ALA A 8 -21.67 -2.23 3.22
C ALA A 8 -22.27 -0.87 3.58
N ASP A 9 -22.44 -0.58 4.87
CA ASP A 9 -22.99 0.70 5.33
C ASP A 9 -22.08 1.86 4.97
N ARG A 10 -20.75 1.72 5.13
CA ARG A 10 -19.80 2.77 4.71
C ARG A 10 -19.85 3.05 3.19
N ARG A 11 -20.16 2.03 2.37
CA ARG A 11 -20.35 2.20 0.92
C ARG A 11 -21.67 2.89 0.59
N LEU A 12 -22.74 2.58 1.32
CA LEU A 12 -24.04 3.24 1.17
C LEU A 12 -23.94 4.73 1.50
N GLU A 13 -23.27 5.08 2.60
CA GLU A 13 -23.02 6.48 2.98
C GLU A 13 -22.23 7.23 1.89
N GLY A 14 -21.23 6.58 1.29
CA GLY A 14 -20.43 7.15 0.20
C GLY A 14 -21.23 7.51 -1.06
N VAL A 15 -22.41 6.91 -1.25
CA VAL A 15 -23.34 7.24 -2.35
C VAL A 15 -24.58 8.02 -1.86
N GLY A 16 -24.56 8.51 -0.62
CA GLY A 16 -25.66 9.30 -0.03
C GLY A 16 -26.88 8.48 0.38
N LEU A 17 -26.77 7.15 0.45
CA LEU A 17 -27.82 6.27 0.94
C LEU A 17 -27.70 6.08 2.46
N LYS A 18 -28.83 5.74 3.09
CA LYS A 18 -28.87 5.46 4.53
C LYS A 18 -28.26 4.08 4.84
N PRO A 19 -27.54 3.93 5.95
CA PRO A 19 -27.09 2.63 6.47
C PRO A 19 -28.27 1.67 6.66
N LEU A 20 -28.04 0.39 6.41
CA LEU A 20 -29.00 -0.68 6.67
C LEU A 20 -28.84 -1.24 8.09
N CYS A 21 -27.64 -1.17 8.66
CA CYS A 21 -27.32 -1.70 9.99
C CYS A 21 -26.61 -0.63 10.86
N PRO A 22 -27.35 0.39 11.34
CA PRO A 22 -26.77 1.59 11.96
C PRO A 22 -25.93 1.33 13.23
N ASP A 23 -26.14 0.20 13.92
CA ASP A 23 -25.42 -0.15 15.16
C ASP A 23 -24.19 -1.04 14.92
N VAL A 24 -23.71 -1.13 13.67
CA VAL A 24 -22.55 -1.95 13.33
C VAL A 24 -21.26 -1.14 13.41
N GLU A 25 -20.42 -1.50 14.37
CA GLU A 25 -19.06 -0.98 14.52
C GLU A 25 -18.01 -1.85 13.82
N ASN A 26 -16.85 -1.27 13.49
CA ASN A 26 -15.74 -2.01 12.90
C ASN A 26 -15.19 -3.05 13.89
N PRO A 27 -15.32 -4.37 13.62
CA PRO A 27 -14.80 -5.40 14.52
C PRO A 27 -13.26 -5.52 14.52
N PHE A 28 -12.56 -4.84 13.59
CA PHE A 28 -11.10 -4.87 13.48
C PHE A 28 -10.49 -3.46 13.41
N PRO A 29 -10.49 -2.69 14.51
CA PRO A 29 -9.90 -1.36 14.55
C PRO A 29 -8.39 -1.38 14.22
N TRP A 30 -7.67 -2.43 14.63
CA TRP A 30 -6.24 -2.63 14.37
C TRP A 30 -5.87 -2.80 12.89
N LEU A 31 -6.82 -3.17 12.03
CA LEU A 31 -6.56 -3.34 10.59
C LEU A 31 -6.31 -1.99 9.90
N ALA A 32 -6.92 -0.90 10.42
CA ALA A 32 -6.66 0.44 9.92
C ALA A 32 -5.21 0.86 10.16
N GLU A 33 -4.62 0.47 11.30
CA GLU A 33 -3.23 0.76 11.63
C GLU A 33 -2.23 0.01 10.73
N MET A 34 -2.53 -1.25 10.37
CA MET A 34 -1.64 -2.03 9.48
C MET A 34 -1.69 -1.59 8.01
N MET A 35 -2.83 -1.09 7.52
CA MET A 35 -2.93 -0.63 6.13
C MET A 35 -2.15 0.66 5.86
N ASP A 36 -1.98 1.53 6.86
CA ASP A 36 -1.25 2.80 6.71
C ASP A 36 0.28 2.61 6.65
N ILE A 37 0.78 1.41 7.03
CA ILE A 37 2.21 1.14 7.21
C ILE A 37 2.87 0.53 5.95
N LYS A 38 2.10 -0.01 4.99
CA LYS A 38 2.66 -0.66 3.79
C LYS A 38 2.57 0.20 2.53
N LYS A 39 3.48 1.17 2.42
CA LYS A 39 3.98 1.59 1.10
C LYS A 39 4.93 0.50 0.59
N GLU A 40 4.38 -0.59 0.06
CA GLU A 40 5.16 -1.51 -0.76
C GLU A 40 5.71 -0.67 -1.94
N GLN A 41 7.03 -0.59 -2.06
CA GLN A 41 7.70 0.07 -3.19
C GLN A 41 7.15 -0.54 -4.49
N ASN A 42 6.76 0.32 -5.44
CA ASN A 42 6.23 -0.17 -6.71
C ASN A 42 7.33 -0.96 -7.42
N PHE A 43 7.00 -2.11 -8.00
CA PHE A 43 7.95 -3.01 -8.68
C PHE A 43 8.87 -2.31 -9.71
N PHE A 44 8.43 -1.19 -10.26
CA PHE A 44 9.17 -0.36 -11.23
C PHE A 44 10.17 0.62 -10.60
N GLU A 45 10.00 0.96 -9.31
CA GLU A 45 10.92 1.82 -8.55
C GLU A 45 12.21 1.07 -8.20
N GLY A 46 12.13 -0.26 -7.97
CA GLY A 46 13.30 -1.10 -7.71
C GLY A 46 14.24 -1.25 -8.91
N ARG A 47 13.70 -1.43 -10.13
CA ARG A 47 14.52 -1.69 -11.33
C ARG A 47 15.22 -0.44 -11.86
N VAL A 48 14.59 0.74 -11.78
CA VAL A 48 15.19 2.00 -12.26
C VAL A 48 16.38 2.42 -11.37
N THR A 49 16.31 2.14 -10.07
CA THR A 49 17.37 2.47 -9.11
C THR A 49 18.63 1.63 -9.33
N GLU A 50 18.49 0.37 -9.75
CA GLU A 50 19.64 -0.51 -10.04
C GLU A 50 20.45 -0.07 -11.28
N TYR A 51 19.79 0.39 -12.35
CA TYR A 51 20.50 0.86 -13.55
C TYR A 51 21.26 2.18 -13.30
N GLN A 52 20.70 3.10 -12.50
CA GLN A 52 21.42 4.33 -12.13
C GLN A 52 22.67 4.04 -11.30
N LYS A 53 22.65 3.01 -10.43
CA LYS A 53 23.82 2.61 -9.64
C LYS A 53 24.90 1.94 -10.51
N ALA A 54 24.51 1.13 -11.50
CA ALA A 54 25.45 0.46 -12.39
C ALA A 54 26.15 1.43 -13.37
N SER A 55 25.52 2.55 -13.74
CA SER A 55 26.13 3.57 -14.60
C SER A 55 27.22 4.40 -13.93
N SER A 56 27.37 4.33 -12.60
CA SER A 56 28.36 5.10 -11.82
C SER A 56 29.58 4.27 -11.40
N LEU A 57 29.70 3.03 -11.84
CA LEU A 57 30.94 2.25 -11.65
C LEU A 57 31.89 2.60 -12.80
N GLU A 58 32.81 3.53 -12.50
CA GLU A 58 34.02 3.81 -13.28
C GLU A 58 34.70 2.52 -13.71
N THR A 59 35.05 2.47 -14.99
CA THR A 59 36.11 1.60 -15.51
C THR A 59 37.40 1.96 -14.79
N VAL A 60 37.72 1.24 -13.72
CA VAL A 60 39.09 1.22 -13.23
C VAL A 60 39.86 0.33 -14.18
N ASP A 61 40.69 0.98 -15.00
CA ASP A 61 41.61 0.36 -15.94
C ASP A 61 42.43 -0.72 -15.23
N ASP A 62 42.35 -1.93 -15.77
CA ASP A 62 43.15 -3.11 -15.41
C ASP A 62 44.53 -2.96 -16.06
N ASP A 63 45.30 -1.95 -15.63
CA ASP A 63 46.66 -1.65 -16.10
C ASP A 63 47.60 -1.46 -14.89
N GLU A 64 47.89 -2.52 -14.13
CA GLU A 64 49.22 -2.68 -13.54
C GLU A 64 49.55 -4.16 -13.26
N LEU A 65 50.72 -4.56 -13.75
CA LEU A 65 51.29 -5.90 -13.92
C LEU A 65 51.97 -6.39 -12.63
#